data_AF-A1U1D7-F1
#
_entry.id   AF-A1U1D7-F1
#
_cell.length_a   1.000
_cell.length_b   1.000
_cell.length_c   1.000
_cell.angle_alpha   90.00
_cell.angle_beta   90.00
_cell.angle_gamma   90.00
#
_symmetry.space_group_name_H-M   'P 1'
#
loop_
_entity.id
_entity.type
_entity.pdbx_description
1 polymer ?
#
loop_
_entity_poly.entity_id
_entity_poly.type
_entity_poly.pdbx_seq_one_letter_code
_entity_poly.pdbx_strand_id
1 'polypeptide(L)' 'MANVLVRNLPPEVHRALKVRAALNDRSTDAEIREILAAAVQPLELDVIGREVGLSEKAKTPAK' A
#
# COMPACT_ATOMS: atom_id res chain seq x y z
N MET A 1 0.20 12.75 0.33
CA MET A 1 -0.30 11.43 0.75
C MET A 1 -0.92 10.76 -0.45
N ALA A 2 -0.47 9.55 -0.79
CA ALA A 2 -1.14 8.72 -1.79
C ALA A 2 -2.33 8.01 -1.14
N ASN A 3 -3.44 7.90 -1.87
CA ASN A 3 -4.61 7.15 -1.43
C ASN A 3 -4.87 6.00 -2.41
N VAL A 4 -5.20 4.82 -1.89
CA VAL A 4 -5.49 3.62 -2.68
C VAL A 4 -6.90 3.17 -2.36
N LEU A 5 -7.74 3.07 -3.40
CA LEU A 5 -9.11 2.60 -3.27
C LEU A 5 -9.24 1.22 -3.92
N VAL A 6 -9.45 0.19 -3.10
CA VAL A 6 -9.65 -1.19 -3.56
C VAL A 6 -11.15 -1.42 -3.71
N ARG A 7 -11.60 -1.65 -4.95
CA ARG A 7 -13.02 -1.94 -5.25
C ARG A 7 -13.26 -3.44 -5.33
N ASN A 8 -14.49 -3.86 -5.06
CA ASN A 8 -14.95 -5.25 -5.18
C ASN A 8 -14.12 -6.24 -4.34
N LEU A 9 -13.67 -5.83 -3.17
CA LEU A 9 -12.97 -6.73 -2.25
C LEU A 9 -13.96 -7.79 -1.74
N PRO A 10 -13.65 -9.09 -1.86
CA PRO A 10 -14.53 -10.13 -1.36
C PRO A 10 -14.81 -9.95 0.14
N PRO A 11 -16.05 -10.15 0.59
CA PRO A 11 -16.46 -9.88 1.97
C PRO A 11 -15.67 -10.70 2.99
N GLU A 12 -15.25 -11.91 2.64
CA GLU A 12 -14.40 -12.78 3.47
C GLU A 12 -13.01 -12.18 3.70
N VAL A 13 -12.42 -11.55 2.68
CA VAL A 13 -11.11 -10.88 2.79
C VAL A 13 -11.23 -9.65 3.69
N HIS A 14 -12.29 -8.86 3.51
CA HIS A 14 -12.54 -7.70 4.37
C HIS A 14 -12.74 -8.10 5.85
N ARG A 15 -13.44 -9.21 6.12
CA ARG A 15 -13.60 -9.75 7.48
C ARG A 15 -12.26 -10.22 8.05
N ALA A 16 -11.47 -10.96 7.27
CA ALA A 16 -10.14 -11.42 7.70
C ALA A 16 -9.22 -10.24 8.03
N LEU A 17 -9.24 -9.17 7.22
CA LEU A 17 -8.48 -7.94 7.49
C LEU A 17 -8.93 -7.26 8.79
N LYS A 18 -10.23 -7.18 9.06
CA LYS A 18 -10.75 -6.62 10.32
C LYS A 18 -10.30 -7.43 11.54
N VAL A 19 -10.39 -8.76 11.47
CA VAL A 19 -9.93 -9.64 12.55
C VAL A 19 -8.44 -9.46 12.78
N ARG A 20 -7.64 -9.46 11.71
CA ARG A 20 -6.19 -9.26 11.80
C ARG A 20 -5.84 -7.88 12.38
N ALA A 21 -6.55 -6.83 11.99
CA ALA A 21 -6.33 -5.49 12.54
C ALA A 21 -6.62 -5.44 14.06
N ALA A 22 -7.69 -6.09 14.51
CA ALA A 22 -8.02 -6.20 15.92
C ALA A 22 -6.95 -7.00 16.71
N LEU A 23 -6.38 -8.05 16.11
CA LEU A 23 -5.27 -8.80 16.73
C LEU A 23 -3.97 -8.00 16.87
N ASN A 24 -3.79 -6.96 16.06
CA ASN A 24 -2.61 -6.10 16.07
C ASN A 24 -2.88 -4.72 16.71
N ASP A 25 -4.00 -4.58 17.44
CA ASP A 25 -4.41 -3.33 18.13
C ASP A 25 -4.39 -2.08 17.24
N ARG A 26 -4.79 -2.23 15.96
CA ARG A 26 -4.78 -1.14 14.97
C ARG A 26 -6.04 -1.09 14.13
N SER A 27 -6.23 0.02 13.43
CA SER A 27 -7.35 0.16 12.48
C SER A 27 -7.13 -0.71 11.24
N THR A 28 -8.22 -1.04 10.55
CA THR A 28 -8.16 -1.84 9.31
C THR A 28 -7.28 -1.16 8.25
N ASP A 29 -7.35 0.16 8.11
CA ASP A 29 -6.49 0.91 7.19
C ASP A 29 -5.01 0.87 7.61
N ALA A 30 -4.72 0.91 8.91
CA ALA A 30 -3.34 0.76 9.39
C ALA A 30 -2.81 -0.64 9.10
N GLU A 31 -3.61 -1.69 9.33
CA GLU A 31 -3.27 -3.06 8.96
C GLU A 31 -2.99 -3.21 7.47
N ILE A 32 -3.85 -2.65 6.60
CA ILE A 32 -3.68 -2.71 5.16
C ILE A 32 -2.37 -2.03 4.73
N ARG A 33 -2.07 -0.84 5.27
CA ARG A 33 -0.82 -0.13 4.96
C ARG A 33 0.41 -0.94 5.35
N GLU A 34 0.34 -1.61 6.48
CA GLU A 34 1.45 -2.40 7.03
C GLU A 34 1.65 -3.71 6.25
N ILE A 35 0.57 -4.37 5.84
CA ILE A 35 0.64 -5.51 4.91
C ILE A 35 1.27 -5.07 3.58
N LEU A 36 0.84 -3.94 3.03
CA LEU A 36 1.40 -3.43 1.78
C LEU A 36 2.87 -3.06 1.95
N ALA A 37 3.26 -2.40 3.04
CA ALA A 37 4.66 -2.03 3.34
C ALA A 37 5.56 -3.27 3.48
N ALA A 38 5.09 -4.30 4.19
CA ALA A 38 5.82 -5.55 4.34
C ALA A 38 5.93 -6.34 3.03
N ALA A 39 4.88 -6.33 2.19
CA ALA A 39 4.89 -7.00 0.89
C ALA A 39 5.86 -6.36 -0.11
N VAL A 40 6.24 -5.10 0.10
CA VAL A 40 7.16 -4.37 -0.78
C VAL A 40 8.60 -4.27 -0.26
N GLN A 41 8.91 -4.73 0.96
CA GLN A 41 10.28 -4.69 1.50
C GLN A 41 10.99 -6.05 1.34
N PRO A 42 12.26 -6.10 0.91
CA PRO A 42 13.12 -5.04 0.37
C PRO A 42 13.12 -5.14 -1.15
N LEU A 43 11.95 -5.19 -1.81
CA LEU A 43 11.95 -5.08 -3.25
C LEU A 43 12.62 -3.73 -3.56
N GLU A 44 13.71 -3.75 -4.33
CA GLU A 44 14.28 -2.56 -4.96
C GLU A 44 13.27 -2.06 -6.01
N LEU A 45 12.11 -1.60 -5.52
CA LEU A 45 11.01 -1.06 -6.30
C LEU A 45 11.42 0.25 -6.98
N ASP A 46 12.51 0.87 -6.54
CA ASP A 46 13.19 1.95 -7.22
C ASP A 46 13.91 1.47 -8.50
N VAL A 47 14.46 0.26 -8.51
CA VAL A 47 15.05 -0.36 -9.71
C VAL A 47 13.95 -0.89 -10.63
N ILE A 48 13.01 -1.68 -10.10
CA ILE A 48 11.88 -2.22 -10.88
C ILE A 48 10.98 -1.08 -11.40
N GLY A 49 10.71 -0.07 -10.57
CA GLY A 49 9.89 1.09 -10.93
C GLY A 49 10.48 1.92 -12.07
N ARG A 50 11.82 1.96 -12.22
CA ARG A 50 12.48 2.56 -13.39
C ARG A 50 12.30 1.69 -14.64
N GLU A 51 12.42 0.37 -14.51
CA GLU A 51 12.25 -0.57 -15.63
C GLU A 51 10.82 -0.55 -16.19
N VAL A 52 9.81 -0.36 -15.34
CA VAL A 52 8.39 -0.32 -15.75
C VAL A 52 7.84 1.10 -15.95
N GLY A 53 8.70 2.14 -15.93
CA GLY A 53 8.32 3.51 -16.25
C GLY A 53 7.50 4.26 -15.19
N LEU A 54 7.47 3.76 -13.95
CA LEU A 54 6.75 4.35 -12.81
C LEU A 54 7.60 5.35 -11.99
N SER A 55 8.69 5.87 -12.57
CA SER A 55 9.49 6.91 -11.91
C SER A 55 8.62 8.17 -11.71
N GLU A 56 8.42 8.55 -10.46
CA GLU A 56 7.84 9.84 -10.08
C GLU A 56 8.63 10.94 -10.79
N LYS A 57 8.04 11.59 -11.80
CA LYS A 57 8.62 12.81 -12.35
C LYS A 57 8.61 13.83 -11.22
N ALA A 58 9.80 14.12 -10.69
CA ALA A 58 10.01 15.16 -9.70
C ALA A 58 9.25 16.40 -10.14
N LYS A 59 8.20 16.75 -9.39
CA LYS A 59 7.37 17.92 -9.64
C LYS A 59 8.29 19.13 -9.45
N THR A 60 8.79 19.70 -10.54
CA THR A 60 9.63 20.90 -10.54
C THR A 60 8.92 21.97 -9.72
N PRO A 61 9.53 22.54 -8.67
CA PRO A 61 8.96 23.69 -8.00
C PRO A 61 8.91 24.84 -9.01
N ALA A 62 7.70 25.28 -9.34
CA ALA A 62 7.49 26.47 -10.15
C ALA A 62 8.10 27.67 -9.40
N LYS A 63 8.97 28.39 -10.11
CA LYS A 63 9.64 29.62 -9.66
C LYS A 63 8.66 30.78 -9.61
#